data_AF-A0A7C2PGB9-F1
#
_entry.id   AF-A0A7C2PGB9-F1
#
_cell.length_a   1.000
_cell.length_b   1.000
_cell.length_c   1.000
_cell.angle_alpha   90.00
_cell.angle_beta   90.00
_cell.angle_gamma   90.00
#
_symmetry.space_group_name_H-M   'P 1'
#
loop_
_entity.id
_entity.type
_entity.pdbx_description
1 polymer ?
#
loop_
_entity_poly.entity_id
_entity_poly.type
_entity_poly.pdbx_seq_one_letter_code
_entity_poly.pdbx_strand_id
1 'polypeptide(L)'
;VQRSKTLYAVEALEAKGYAPSVPVAPELPATLLTLQGVYGPEYWITFANFAVITHYNRSPLYAMAVTQLAAAIQRAAAVSSVRPGSAP
;
A
#
# COMPACT_ATOMS: atom_id res chain seq x y z
N VAL A 1 14.44 -13.01 4.92
CA VAL A 1 13.84 -11.70 4.58
C VAL A 1 13.82 -10.85 5.84
N GLN A 2 14.65 -9.80 5.88
CA GLN A 2 14.91 -8.95 7.03
C GLN A 2 13.62 -8.25 7.48
N ARG A 3 13.13 -8.57 8.69
CA ARG A 3 12.03 -7.84 9.33
C ARG A 3 12.60 -6.61 10.03
N SER A 4 12.83 -5.51 9.33
CA SER A 4 12.98 -4.22 10.01
C SER A 4 11.58 -3.79 10.47
N LYS A 5 11.17 -4.26 11.66
CA LYS A 5 9.99 -3.73 12.37
C LYS A 5 10.35 -2.36 12.97
N THR A 6 10.82 -1.46 12.12
CA THR A 6 11.10 -0.07 12.50
C THR A 6 9.97 0.76 11.93
N LEU A 7 9.15 1.29 12.84
CA LEU A 7 8.17 2.30 12.49
C LEU A 7 8.91 3.64 12.36
N TYR A 8 8.68 4.34 11.25
CA TYR A 8 9.14 5.69 11.00
C TYR A 8 7.91 6.61 10.92
N ALA A 9 8.04 7.88 11.30
CA ALA A 9 7.07 8.89 10.86
C ALA A 9 7.18 9.03 9.32
N VAL A 10 6.08 9.39 8.65
CA VAL A 10 6.07 9.62 7.19
C VAL A 10 7.11 10.69 6.81
N GLU A 11 7.21 11.78 7.56
CA GLU A 11 8.20 12.84 7.34
C GLU A 11 9.66 12.31 7.36
N ALA A 12 9.93 11.29 8.19
CA ALA A 12 11.26 10.70 8.29
C ALA A 12 11.57 9.78 7.10
N LEU A 13 10.55 9.25 6.42
CA LEU A 13 10.71 8.53 5.16
C LEU A 13 10.87 9.52 3.98
N GLU A 14 10.13 10.63 4.00
CA GLU A 14 10.25 11.71 3.01
C GLU A 14 11.65 12.33 3.03
N ALA A 15 12.19 12.60 4.22
CA ALA A 15 13.57 13.08 4.39
C ALA A 15 14.63 12.10 3.85
N LYS A 16 14.28 10.82 3.65
CA LYS A 16 15.13 9.79 3.04
C LYS A 16 14.86 9.60 1.54
N GLY A 17 13.98 10.42 0.95
CA GLY A 17 13.63 10.38 -0.46
C GLY A 17 12.43 9.48 -0.81
N TYR A 18 11.69 8.96 0.18
CA TYR A 18 10.48 8.17 -0.06
C TYR A 18 9.24 9.02 0.18
N ALA A 19 8.55 9.39 -0.88
CA ALA A 19 7.31 10.17 -0.79
C ALA A 19 6.06 9.27 -0.93
N PRO A 20 4.99 9.52 -0.15
CA PRO A 20 3.72 8.82 -0.32
C PRO A 20 3.04 9.24 -1.63
N SER A 21 2.30 8.32 -2.25
CA SER A 21 1.57 8.59 -3.50
C SER A 21 0.28 9.39 -3.30
N VAL A 22 -0.16 9.53 -2.05
CA VAL A 22 -1.33 10.31 -1.63
C VAL A 22 -0.95 11.15 -0.42
N PRO A 23 -1.64 12.28 -0.15
CA PRO A 23 -1.42 13.03 1.08
C PRO A 23 -1.66 12.17 2.32
N VAL A 24 -0.70 12.15 3.23
CA VAL A 24 -0.75 11.43 4.51
C VAL A 24 -0.22 12.35 5.61
N ALA A 25 -0.73 12.22 6.84
CA ALA A 25 -0.23 12.98 7.97
C ALA A 25 1.27 12.70 8.22
N PRO A 26 2.13 13.73 8.35
CA PRO A 26 3.58 13.59 8.48
C PRO A 26 4.04 12.70 9.64
N GLU A 27 3.31 12.75 10.75
CA GLU A 27 3.60 12.04 12.00
C GLU A 27 3.11 10.58 12.01
N LEU A 28 2.38 10.14 10.98
CA LEU A 28 1.76 8.82 10.96
C LEU A 28 2.82 7.71 10.96
N PRO A 29 2.75 6.72 11.85
CA PRO A 29 3.71 5.62 11.86
C PRO A 29 3.57 4.74 10.61
N ALA A 30 4.68 4.58 9.89
CA ALA A 30 4.78 3.84 8.65
C ALA A 30 6.00 2.91 8.63
N THR A 31 5.97 1.93 7.73
CA THR A 31 7.10 1.05 7.43
C THR A 31 7.39 1.11 5.94
N LEU A 32 8.68 1.23 5.59
CA LEU A 32 9.12 1.06 4.21
C LEU A 32 9.23 -0.44 3.90
N LEU A 33 8.43 -0.90 2.95
CA LEU A 33 8.48 -2.25 2.40
C LEU A 33 9.13 -2.22 1.02
N THR A 34 10.14 -3.06 0.82
CA THR A 34 10.76 -3.27 -0.50
C THR A 34 10.38 -4.64 -1.02
N LEU A 35 9.79 -4.68 -2.23
CA LEU A 35 9.44 -5.90 -2.95
C LEU A 35 10.23 -5.97 -4.26
N GLN A 36 10.43 -7.18 -4.77
CA GLN A 36 10.99 -7.38 -6.10
C GLN A 36 9.86 -7.41 -7.12
N GLY A 37 9.74 -6.36 -7.92
CA GLY A 37 8.80 -6.27 -9.03
C GLY A 37 9.43 -6.74 -10.34
N VAL A 38 8.61 -6.79 -11.40
CA VAL A 38 9.04 -7.21 -12.75
C VAL A 38 10.07 -6.26 -13.34
N TYR A 39 9.99 -4.97 -12.99
CA TYR A 39 10.85 -3.90 -13.51
C TYR A 39 11.93 -3.46 -12.52
N GLY A 40 12.20 -4.27 -11.49
CA GLY A 40 13.13 -3.95 -10.42
C GLY A 40 12.44 -3.76 -9.07
N PRO A 41 13.14 -3.18 -8.08
CA PRO A 41 12.61 -3.05 -6.73
C PRO A 41 11.46 -2.04 -6.67
N GLU A 42 10.39 -2.42 -5.98
CA GLU A 42 9.26 -1.56 -5.66
C GLU A 42 9.30 -1.17 -4.19
N TYR A 43 9.06 0.12 -3.92
CA TYR A 43 9.06 0.69 -2.58
C TYR A 43 7.64 1.09 -2.19
N TRP A 44 7.17 0.55 -1.08
CA TRP A 44 5.83 0.75 -0.57
C TRP A 44 5.90 1.35 0.83
N ILE A 45 5.21 2.47 1.05
CA ILE A 45 4.96 2.98 2.39
C ILE A 45 3.71 2.27 2.91
N THR A 46 3.89 1.48 3.98
CA THR A 46 2.84 0.64 4.55
C THR A 46 2.50 1.09 5.97
N PHE A 47 1.25 0.90 6.38
CA PHE A 47 0.71 1.35 7.67
C PHE A 47 0.21 0.19 8.51
N ALA A 48 -0.29 0.48 9.72
CA ALA A 48 -0.75 -0.53 10.68
C ALA A 48 -1.73 -1.56 10.08
N ASN A 49 -2.68 -1.12 9.24
CA ASN A 49 -3.64 -2.01 8.60
C ASN A 49 -2.98 -3.06 7.69
N PHE A 50 -1.87 -2.72 7.02
CA PHE A 50 -1.10 -3.68 6.23
C PHE A 50 -0.46 -4.75 7.14
N ALA A 51 0.08 -4.34 8.29
CA ALA A 51 0.65 -5.26 9.26
C ALA A 51 -0.42 -6.23 9.81
N VAL A 52 -1.67 -5.79 9.98
CA VAL A 52 -2.79 -6.65 10.41
C VAL A 52 -3.01 -7.82 9.45
N ILE A 53 -2.91 -7.62 8.13
CA ILE A 53 -3.06 -8.71 7.15
C ILE A 53 -2.02 -9.82 7.38
N THR A 54 -0.82 -9.45 7.83
CA THR A 54 0.25 -10.42 8.09
C THR A 54 -0.01 -11.34 9.29
N HIS A 55 -1.02 -11.06 10.11
CA HIS A 55 -1.44 -11.97 11.19
C HIS A 55 -2.13 -13.23 10.64
N TYR A 56 -2.78 -13.16 9.48
CA TYR A 56 -3.36 -14.32 8.79
C TYR A 56 -2.28 -15.16 8.10
N ASN A 57 -1.31 -14.49 7.50
CA ASN A 57 -0.14 -15.13 6.90
C ASN A 57 1.08 -14.21 7.01
N ARG A 58 2.15 -14.70 7.64
CA ARG A 58 3.37 -13.96 8.00
C ARG A 58 4.25 -13.53 6.80
N SER A 59 3.71 -13.53 5.58
CA SER A 59 4.39 -13.18 4.32
C SER A 59 4.01 -11.76 3.85
N PRO A 60 4.99 -10.85 3.64
CA PRO A 60 4.73 -9.52 3.04
C PRO A 60 4.17 -9.59 1.62
N LEU A 61 4.57 -10.59 0.84
CA LEU A 61 4.03 -10.82 -0.51
C LEU A 61 2.56 -11.20 -0.48
N TYR A 62 2.15 -12.01 0.51
CA TYR A 62 0.74 -12.34 0.71
C TYR A 62 -0.06 -11.07 1.04
N ALA A 63 0.41 -10.27 2.00
CA ALA A 63 -0.27 -9.04 2.38
C ALA A 63 -0.38 -8.04 1.23
N MET A 64 0.65 -7.94 0.38
CA MET A 64 0.61 -7.13 -0.82
C MET A 64 -0.40 -7.67 -1.85
N ALA A 65 -0.41 -8.98 -2.12
CA ALA A 65 -1.36 -9.59 -3.04
C ALA A 65 -2.81 -9.35 -2.61
N VAL A 66 -3.12 -9.51 -1.33
CA VAL A 66 -4.46 -9.23 -0.76
C VAL A 66 -4.83 -7.75 -0.94
N THR A 67 -3.90 -6.84 -0.64
CA THR A 67 -4.12 -5.39 -0.79
C THR A 67 -4.39 -5.00 -2.24
N GLN A 68 -3.59 -5.50 -3.19
CA GLN A 68 -3.76 -5.23 -4.61
C GLN A 68 -5.06 -5.83 -5.16
N LEU A 69 -5.42 -7.04 -4.74
CA LEU A 69 -6.67 -7.69 -5.12
C LEU A 69 -7.88 -6.88 -4.64
N ALA A 70 -7.88 -6.42 -3.38
CA ALA A 70 -8.96 -5.59 -2.84
C ALA A 70 -9.11 -4.28 -3.63
N ALA A 71 -8.00 -3.63 -4.02
CA ALA A 71 -8.03 -2.44 -4.87
C ALA A 71 -8.53 -2.72 -6.29
N ALA A 72 -8.23 -3.90 -6.86
CA ALA A 72 -8.76 -4.31 -8.17
C ALA A 72 -10.27 -4.54 -8.13
N ILE A 73 -10.77 -5.21 -7.08
CA ILE A 73 -12.22 -5.43 -6.87
C ILE A 73 -12.96 -4.09 -6.73
N GLN A 74 -12.44 -3.16 -5.92
CA GLN A 74 -13.04 -1.83 -5.76
C GLN A 74 -13.11 -1.06 -7.08
N ARG A 75 -12.02 -1.08 -7.88
CA ARG A 75 -12.02 -0.46 -9.22
C ARG A 75 -13.06 -1.10 -10.15
N ALA A 76 -13.16 -2.43 -10.17
CA ALA A 76 -14.15 -3.13 -10.98
C ALA A 76 -15.60 -2.82 -10.57
N ALA A 77 -15.86 -2.69 -9.26
CA ALA A 77 -17.16 -2.30 -8.74
C ALA A 77 -17.54 -0.86 -9.11
N ALA A 78 -16.59 0.07 -9.05
CA ALA A 78 -16.79 1.47 -9.44
C ALA A 78 -17.10 1.63 -10.94
N VAL A 79 -16.51 0.81 -11.81
CA VAL A 79 -16.83 0.80 -13.25
C VAL A 79 -18.27 0.32 -13.48
N SER A 80 -18.72 -0.68 -12.73
CA SER A 80 -20.06 -1.26 -12.87
C SER A 80 -21.19 -0.32 -12.40
N SER A 81 -20.91 0.65 -11.53
CA SER A 81 -21.90 1.60 -11.02
C SER A 81 -22.09 2.83 -11.90
N VAL A 82 -21.18 3.10 -12.84
CA VAL A 82 -21.35 4.15 -13.86
C VAL A 82 -22.29 3.61 -14.96
N ARG A 83 -23.57 3.95 -14.85
CA ARG A 83 -24.58 3.61 -15.88
C ARG A 83 -24.27 4.36 -17.18
N PRO A 84 -24.06 3.69 -18.32
CA PRO A 84 -24.03 4.37 -19.61
C PRO A 84 -25.47 4.76 -19.97
N GLY A 85 -25.80 6.06 -19.97
CA GLY A 85 -27.12 6.52 -20.40
C GLY A 85 -27.67 7.81 -19.79
N SER A 86 -26.88 8.63 -19.09
CA SER A 86 -27.34 9.93 -18.59
C SER A 86 -26.40 11.06 -19.03
N ALA A 87 -26.54 11.48 -20.28
CA ALA A 87 -26.25 12.84 -20.71
C ALA A 87 -27.37 13.27 -21.67
N PRO A 88 -27.82 14.54 -21.60
CA PRO A 88 -29.05 15.04 -22.23
C PRO A 88 -29.03 15.00 -23.76
#